data_AF-A0AAD7HUF5-F1
#
_entry.id   AF-A0AAD7HUF5-F1
#
_cell.length_a   1.000
_cell.length_b   1.000
_cell.length_c   1.000
_cell.angle_alpha   90.00
_cell.angle_beta   90.00
_cell.angle_gamma   90.00
#
_symmetry.space_group_name_H-M   'P 1'
#
loop_
_entity.id
_entity.type
_entity.pdbx_description
1 polymer ?
#
loop_
_entity_poly.entity_id
_entity_poly.type
_entity_poly.pdbx_seq_one_letter_code
_entity_poly.pdbx_strand_id
1 'polypeptide(L)'
;MCLIDVEDADSLLEHVQDLISLTMDDFPEDQINDDAAKYAAKMLKASITDGTRDGHLRIIQHFVMFHLRRKSKWDPKPVDEKTPHDIATFITQKCGPVEEGFEGRKASQIIIYLYSTAVSTRAALTMWYRSIRPNESLTEWRLDSVTNTWRGLPTRSRYVSQFMVGLEKTKAKAGEVSSSARALALEDIHRLHDHCTRADLPISQRCAGIIRYVAYLLAWLMLLRIDEVVNLKFENIDKVPGERRWINVGLNTRKQNQTGLLHSWRLHANDDDPRICPLRAFILLASLYGRNVEKSGPLFLRVSAQGAVMQSQPLQVL
;
A
#
# COMPACT_ATOMS: atom_id res chain seq x y z
N MET A 1 5.59 -27.29 20.73
CA MET A 1 5.19 -25.88 20.52
C MET A 1 5.01 -25.31 21.91
N CYS A 2 6.00 -24.60 22.44
CA CYS A 2 5.91 -24.04 23.80
C CYS A 2 4.94 -22.85 23.77
N LEU A 3 3.89 -22.94 24.58
CA LEU A 3 3.06 -21.81 24.98
C LEU A 3 3.96 -20.88 25.79
N ILE A 4 4.42 -19.79 25.17
CA ILE A 4 4.95 -18.65 25.90
C ILE A 4 3.73 -17.97 26.51
N ASP A 5 3.74 -17.76 27.83
CA ASP A 5 2.68 -17.07 28.55
C ASP A 5 2.40 -15.70 27.92
N VAL A 6 1.13 -15.30 27.90
CA VAL A 6 0.68 -14.07 27.23
C VAL A 6 1.40 -12.83 27.81
N GLU A 7 1.73 -12.85 29.10
CA GLU A 7 2.45 -11.79 29.79
C GLU A 7 3.90 -11.62 29.30
N ASP A 8 4.59 -12.71 28.95
CA ASP A 8 5.94 -12.68 28.38
C ASP A 8 5.95 -12.11 26.96
N ALA A 9 4.86 -12.31 26.21
CA ALA A 9 4.73 -11.81 24.84
C ALA A 9 4.50 -10.29 24.80
N ASP A 10 3.72 -9.76 25.75
CA ASP A 10 3.43 -8.32 25.86
C ASP A 10 4.66 -7.53 26.36
N SER A 11 5.38 -8.07 27.36
CA SER A 11 6.64 -7.47 27.82
C SER A 11 7.72 -7.45 26.72
N LEU A 12 7.75 -8.47 25.86
CA LEU A 12 8.67 -8.51 24.71
C LEU A 12 8.29 -7.48 23.64
N LEU A 13 6.99 -7.23 23.43
CA LEU A 13 6.51 -6.23 22.48
C LEU A 13 6.87 -4.80 22.91
N GLU A 14 6.71 -4.47 24.19
CA GLU A 14 7.10 -3.16 24.74
C GLU A 14 8.60 -2.91 24.56
N HIS A 15 9.44 -3.87 24.93
CA HIS A 15 10.90 -3.76 24.73
C HIS A 15 11.30 -3.60 23.24
N VAL A 16 10.61 -4.29 22.33
CA VAL A 16 10.87 -4.18 20.89
C VAL A 16 10.42 -2.81 20.37
N GLN A 17 9.31 -2.29 20.88
CA GLN A 17 8.82 -0.96 20.50
C GLN A 17 9.77 0.14 20.97
N ASP A 18 10.29 0.05 22.19
CA ASP A 18 11.30 0.97 22.71
C ASP A 18 12.60 0.90 21.90
N LEU A 19 13.06 -0.31 21.59
CA LEU A 19 14.25 -0.52 20.76
C LEU A 19 14.10 0.14 19.38
N ILE A 20 12.95 -0.05 18.74
CA ILE A 20 12.66 0.53 17.42
C ILE A 20 12.54 2.04 17.52
N SER A 21 11.84 2.57 18.54
CA SER A 21 11.73 4.01 18.77
C SER A 21 13.11 4.68 18.92
N LEU A 22 13.99 4.08 19.72
CA LEU A 22 15.35 4.57 19.96
C LEU A 22 16.27 4.52 18.72
N THR A 23 15.93 3.71 17.72
CA THR A 23 16.78 3.49 16.53
C THR A 23 16.22 4.11 15.25
N MET A 24 14.95 4.54 15.23
CA MET A 24 14.29 5.15 14.07
C MET A 24 14.30 6.68 14.11
N ASP A 25 15.07 7.30 15.00
CA ASP A 25 15.25 8.75 14.98
C ASP A 25 16.23 9.13 13.86
N ASP A 26 15.72 9.10 12.63
CA ASP A 26 16.50 9.28 11.41
C ASP A 26 17.18 10.66 11.36
N PHE A 27 16.63 11.67 12.10
CA PHE A 27 17.12 13.05 12.13
C PHE A 27 16.71 13.76 13.45
N PRO A 28 17.55 13.76 14.50
CA PRO A 28 17.24 14.47 15.74
C PRO A 28 17.20 15.98 15.47
N GLU A 29 16.00 16.56 15.37
CA GLU A 29 15.76 17.98 15.07
C GLU A 29 16.32 18.89 16.19
N ASP A 30 16.39 18.34 17.39
CA ASP A 30 16.79 18.96 18.65
C ASP A 30 18.32 19.03 18.87
N GLN A 31 19.11 18.39 18.02
CA GLN A 31 20.59 18.45 18.07
C GLN A 31 21.21 19.41 17.05
N ILE A 32 20.39 20.07 16.23
CA ILE A 32 20.85 20.86 15.08
C ILE A 32 20.49 22.34 15.32
N ASN A 33 21.49 23.19 15.57
CA ASN A 33 21.31 24.64 15.75
C ASN A 33 21.26 25.44 14.42
N ASP A 34 21.40 24.77 13.28
CA ASP A 34 21.41 25.39 11.95
C ASP A 34 20.04 25.22 11.25
N ASP A 35 19.44 26.34 10.84
CA ASP A 35 18.14 26.37 10.18
C ASP A 35 18.17 25.66 8.81
N ALA A 36 19.31 25.68 8.10
CA ALA A 36 19.46 24.96 6.84
C ALA A 36 19.46 23.43 7.06
N ALA A 37 20.16 22.96 8.09
CA ALA A 37 20.16 21.56 8.48
C ALA A 37 18.80 21.08 9.04
N LYS A 38 18.05 21.92 9.78
CA LYS A 38 16.65 21.62 10.13
C LYS A 38 15.75 21.49 8.91
N TYR A 39 15.89 22.39 7.95
CA TYR A 39 15.14 22.33 6.69
C TYR A 39 15.49 21.08 5.87
N ALA A 40 16.77 20.70 5.81
CA ALA A 40 17.24 19.48 5.16
C ALA A 40 16.68 18.21 5.85
N ALA A 41 16.70 18.16 7.18
CA ALA A 41 16.09 17.08 7.96
C ALA A 41 14.59 16.95 7.66
N LYS A 42 13.87 18.08 7.61
CA LYS A 42 12.44 18.11 7.24
C LYS A 42 12.20 17.59 5.82
N MET A 43 13.05 17.94 4.85
CA MET A 43 12.97 17.43 3.47
C MET A 43 13.25 15.93 3.39
N LEU A 44 14.24 15.43 4.15
CA LEU A 44 14.55 13.99 4.21
C LEU A 44 13.42 13.21 4.88
N LYS A 45 12.82 13.75 5.96
CA LYS A 45 11.68 13.14 6.65
C LYS A 45 10.45 13.02 5.75
N ALA A 46 10.26 13.95 4.80
CA ALA A 46 9.19 13.94 3.82
C ALA A 46 9.36 12.88 2.71
N SER A 47 10.51 12.20 2.63
CA SER A 47 10.76 11.15 1.63
C SER A 47 9.90 9.88 1.85
N ILE A 48 9.35 9.69 3.05
CA ILE A 48 8.45 8.60 3.40
C ILE A 48 7.21 9.20 4.08
N THR A 49 6.01 8.85 3.61
CA THR A 49 4.77 9.32 4.24
C THR A 49 4.57 8.66 5.60
N ASP A 50 3.93 9.35 6.55
CA ASP A 50 3.73 8.84 7.92
C ASP A 50 3.02 7.47 7.92
N GLY A 51 1.95 7.31 7.12
CA GLY A 51 1.27 6.01 7.01
C GLY A 51 2.14 4.88 6.44
N THR A 52 3.14 5.19 5.61
CA THR A 52 4.11 4.20 5.13
C THR A 52 5.11 3.86 6.23
N ARG A 53 5.58 4.86 6.98
CA ARG A 53 6.47 4.68 8.14
C ARG A 53 5.81 3.78 9.18
N ASP A 54 4.57 4.04 9.57
CA ASP A 54 3.81 3.21 10.52
C ASP A 54 3.61 1.77 10.01
N GLY A 55 3.41 1.60 8.70
CA GLY A 55 3.38 0.29 8.06
C GLY A 55 4.71 -0.44 8.19
N HIS A 56 5.83 0.24 7.96
CA HIS A 56 7.16 -0.32 8.08
C HIS A 56 7.53 -0.66 9.52
N LEU A 57 7.21 0.20 10.49
CA LEU A 57 7.45 -0.06 11.92
C LEU A 57 6.78 -1.35 12.37
N ARG A 58 5.51 -1.57 12.01
CA ARG A 58 4.79 -2.82 12.32
C ARG A 58 5.46 -4.05 11.72
N ILE A 59 5.97 -3.94 10.48
CA ILE A 59 6.69 -5.05 9.84
C ILE A 59 8.00 -5.35 10.58
N ILE A 60 8.75 -4.32 10.96
CA ILE A 60 10.01 -4.45 11.70
C ILE A 60 9.76 -5.12 13.06
N GLN A 61 8.75 -4.66 13.81
CA GLN A 61 8.33 -5.30 15.06
C GLN A 61 8.07 -6.79 14.87
N HIS A 62 7.31 -7.15 13.84
CA HIS A 62 7.02 -8.56 13.53
C HIS A 62 8.27 -9.36 13.15
N PHE A 63 9.24 -8.75 12.46
CA PHE A 63 10.51 -9.38 12.11
C PHE A 63 11.35 -9.70 13.35
N VAL A 64 11.49 -8.72 14.25
CA VAL A 64 12.24 -8.89 15.49
C VAL A 64 11.59 -9.95 16.37
N MET A 65 10.28 -9.87 16.57
CA MET A 65 9.51 -10.85 17.35
C MET A 65 9.60 -12.26 16.78
N PHE A 66 9.55 -12.40 15.44
CA PHE A 66 9.66 -13.70 14.78
C PHE A 66 10.98 -14.40 15.11
N HIS A 67 12.11 -13.67 15.08
CA HIS A 67 13.41 -14.26 15.38
C HIS A 67 13.64 -14.49 16.87
N LEU A 68 13.20 -13.57 17.74
CA LEU A 68 13.28 -13.75 19.20
C LEU A 68 12.51 -14.99 19.67
N ARG A 69 11.33 -15.25 19.10
CA ARG A 69 10.56 -16.48 19.39
C ARG A 69 11.27 -17.76 18.96
N ARG A 70 12.11 -17.72 17.92
CA ARG A 70 12.87 -18.88 17.43
C ARG A 70 14.21 -19.04 18.13
N LYS A 71 14.81 -17.94 18.56
CA LYS A 71 16.13 -17.84 19.16
C LYS A 71 16.08 -16.75 20.23
N SER A 72 15.90 -17.14 21.49
CA SER A 72 15.74 -16.18 22.61
C SER A 72 16.92 -15.22 22.80
N LYS A 73 18.12 -15.60 22.34
CA LYS A 73 19.34 -14.76 22.37
C LYS A 73 19.67 -14.09 21.03
N TRP A 74 18.69 -13.97 20.13
CA TRP A 74 18.91 -13.30 18.85
C TRP A 74 18.95 -11.79 19.04
N ASP A 75 19.98 -11.16 18.46
CA ASP A 75 20.13 -9.71 18.49
C ASP A 75 19.81 -9.13 17.09
N PRO A 76 18.83 -8.20 16.98
CA PRO A 76 18.47 -7.57 15.70
C PRO A 76 19.49 -6.54 15.17
N LYS A 77 20.45 -6.11 15.99
CA LYS A 77 21.42 -5.05 15.64
C LYS A 77 22.62 -5.55 14.82
N PRO A 78 23.33 -6.62 15.20
CA PRO A 78 24.47 -7.09 14.42
C PRO A 78 23.99 -7.58 13.06
N VAL A 79 24.75 -7.23 12.03
CA VAL A 79 24.52 -7.71 10.67
C VAL A 79 25.70 -8.58 10.26
N ASP A 80 25.41 -9.84 10.01
CA ASP A 80 26.35 -10.90 9.71
C ASP A 80 26.00 -11.62 8.41
N GLU A 81 26.78 -12.65 8.06
CA GLU A 81 26.55 -13.49 6.88
C GLU A 81 25.15 -14.14 6.85
N LYS A 82 24.56 -14.38 8.03
CA LYS A 82 23.25 -15.06 8.16
C LYS A 82 22.09 -14.09 7.96
N THR A 83 22.32 -12.80 8.11
CA THR A 83 21.26 -11.79 8.07
C THR A 83 20.45 -11.82 6.76
N PRO A 84 21.05 -11.95 5.56
CA PRO A 84 20.30 -12.23 4.32
C PRO A 84 19.35 -13.44 4.38
N HIS A 85 19.77 -14.52 5.04
CA HIS A 85 18.96 -15.72 5.21
C HIS A 85 17.82 -15.50 6.21
N ASP A 86 18.08 -14.79 7.30
CA ASP A 86 17.07 -14.42 8.29
C ASP A 86 15.96 -13.55 7.66
N ILE A 87 16.32 -12.63 6.75
CA ILE A 87 15.38 -11.82 5.96
C ILE A 87 14.53 -12.72 5.05
N ALA A 88 15.15 -13.59 4.24
CA ALA A 88 14.42 -14.46 3.33
C ALA A 88 13.51 -15.45 4.07
N THR A 89 13.95 -15.94 5.22
CA THR A 89 13.17 -16.83 6.10
C THR A 89 11.94 -16.11 6.62
N PHE A 90 12.06 -14.87 7.08
CA PHE A 90 10.91 -14.10 7.53
C PHE A 90 9.95 -13.76 6.38
N ILE A 91 10.45 -13.38 5.21
CA ILE A 91 9.58 -13.15 4.03
C ILE A 91 8.85 -14.45 3.66
N THR A 92 9.52 -15.59 3.73
CA THR A 92 8.90 -16.91 3.52
C THR A 92 7.82 -17.18 4.57
N GLN A 93 8.08 -16.87 5.85
CA GLN A 93 7.05 -16.99 6.89
C GLN A 93 5.80 -16.18 6.57
N LYS A 94 5.96 -14.96 6.05
CA LYS A 94 4.83 -14.07 5.72
C LYS A 94 4.13 -14.41 4.40
N CYS A 95 4.85 -14.96 3.43
CA CYS A 95 4.37 -15.13 2.05
C CYS A 95 4.23 -16.60 1.62
N GLY A 96 4.57 -17.55 2.49
CA GLY A 96 4.53 -18.97 2.21
C GLY A 96 3.12 -19.57 2.31
N PRO A 97 2.94 -20.81 1.81
CA PRO A 97 1.71 -21.60 1.90
C PRO A 97 1.17 -21.81 3.34
N VAL A 98 -0.12 -21.55 3.57
CA VAL A 98 -0.77 -21.68 4.89
C VAL A 98 -0.92 -23.15 5.25
N GLU A 99 -1.19 -23.96 4.24
CA GLU A 99 -1.18 -25.43 4.30
C GLU A 99 0.15 -25.99 4.79
N GLU A 100 1.26 -25.26 4.63
CA GLU A 100 2.58 -25.61 5.17
C GLU A 100 2.88 -24.91 6.51
N GLY A 101 1.92 -24.21 7.11
CA GLY A 101 2.06 -23.55 8.41
C GLY A 101 2.63 -22.12 8.37
N PHE A 102 2.68 -21.49 7.20
CA PHE A 102 3.11 -20.09 7.06
C PHE A 102 1.93 -19.11 7.31
N GLU A 103 2.26 -17.84 7.57
CA GLU A 103 1.29 -16.78 7.96
C GLU A 103 0.54 -16.13 6.78
N GLY A 104 0.72 -16.62 5.55
CA GLY A 104 0.11 -15.97 4.39
C GLY A 104 -1.42 -15.84 4.53
N ARG A 105 -2.02 -14.82 3.91
CA ARG A 105 -3.46 -14.58 4.05
C ARG A 105 -4.26 -15.48 3.10
N LYS A 106 -5.23 -16.23 3.62
CA LYS A 106 -6.32 -16.82 2.84
C LYS A 106 -7.43 -15.79 2.66
N ALA A 107 -7.59 -15.25 1.45
CA ALA A 107 -8.78 -14.47 1.09
C ALA A 107 -9.69 -15.32 0.21
N SER A 108 -10.75 -15.89 0.79
CA SER A 108 -11.89 -16.55 0.08
C SER A 108 -11.51 -17.49 -1.08
N GLN A 109 -11.33 -18.79 -0.79
CA GLN A 109 -11.12 -19.90 -1.76
C GLN A 109 -9.99 -19.78 -2.80
N ILE A 110 -9.37 -18.61 -2.94
CA ILE A 110 -8.20 -18.33 -3.75
C ILE A 110 -7.13 -17.86 -2.79
N ILE A 111 -6.11 -18.67 -2.63
CA ILE A 111 -5.03 -18.37 -1.70
C ILE A 111 -4.11 -17.34 -2.37
N ILE A 112 -4.23 -16.06 -2.02
CA ILE A 112 -3.44 -14.97 -2.61
C ILE A 112 -2.32 -14.57 -1.63
N TYR A 113 -1.11 -15.04 -1.92
CA TYR A 113 0.10 -14.77 -1.15
C TYR A 113 0.89 -13.59 -1.70
N LEU A 114 0.47 -12.37 -1.40
CA LEU A 114 0.90 -11.22 -2.19
C LEU A 114 2.43 -10.99 -2.22
N TYR A 115 3.05 -11.04 -3.40
CA TYR A 115 4.42 -10.57 -3.65
C TYR A 115 4.60 -9.11 -3.19
N SER A 116 3.52 -8.31 -3.19
CA SER A 116 3.53 -6.96 -2.62
C SER A 116 3.84 -6.94 -1.12
N THR A 117 3.48 -7.98 -0.35
CA THR A 117 3.88 -8.14 1.05
C THR A 117 5.39 -8.35 1.14
N ALA A 118 5.97 -9.24 0.32
CA ALA A 118 7.41 -9.44 0.28
C ALA A 118 8.18 -8.16 -0.09
N VAL A 119 7.68 -7.40 -1.08
CA VAL A 119 8.26 -6.11 -1.48
C VAL A 119 8.20 -5.11 -0.33
N SER A 120 7.05 -4.98 0.34
CA SER A 120 6.87 -4.09 1.51
C SER A 120 7.75 -4.52 2.67
N THR A 121 7.91 -5.82 2.91
CA THR A 121 8.80 -6.36 3.94
C THR A 121 10.25 -6.02 3.66
N ARG A 122 10.72 -6.24 2.43
CA ARG A 122 12.08 -5.85 2.05
C ARG A 122 12.32 -4.34 2.21
N ALA A 123 11.34 -3.50 1.86
CA ALA A 123 11.43 -2.06 2.03
C ALA A 123 11.53 -1.66 3.51
N ALA A 124 10.65 -2.19 4.36
CA ALA A 124 10.67 -1.95 5.81
C ALA A 124 12.00 -2.36 6.45
N LEU A 125 12.52 -3.55 6.10
CA LEU A 125 13.81 -4.01 6.61
C LEU A 125 14.99 -3.19 6.05
N THR A 126 14.85 -2.63 4.85
CA THR A 126 15.86 -1.71 4.30
C THR A 126 15.90 -0.41 5.11
N MET A 127 14.74 0.09 5.54
CA MET A 127 14.64 1.23 6.46
C MET A 127 15.30 0.89 7.81
N TRP A 128 14.97 -0.27 8.39
CA TRP A 128 15.58 -0.75 9.63
C TRP A 128 17.12 -0.77 9.57
N TYR A 129 17.68 -1.52 8.62
CA TYR A 129 19.13 -1.69 8.54
C TYR A 129 19.87 -0.40 8.17
N ARG A 130 19.19 0.59 7.56
CA ARG A 130 19.77 1.91 7.33
C ARG A 130 19.88 2.72 8.62
N SER A 131 18.88 2.66 9.49
CA SER A 131 18.89 3.46 10.71
C SER A 131 19.86 2.90 11.75
N ILE A 132 19.98 1.57 11.88
CA ILE A 132 20.93 0.94 12.82
C ILE A 132 22.37 0.93 12.31
N ARG A 133 22.58 1.22 11.01
CA ARG A 133 23.90 1.36 10.38
C ARG A 133 23.97 2.65 9.57
N PRO A 134 23.96 3.82 10.25
CA PRO A 134 24.08 5.09 9.58
C PRO A 134 25.42 5.11 8.83
N ASN A 135 25.42 5.63 7.60
CA ASN A 135 26.58 5.73 6.69
C ASN A 135 27.03 4.43 6.01
N GLU A 136 26.25 3.35 6.07
CA GLU A 136 26.56 2.16 5.28
C GLU A 136 26.34 2.39 3.79
N SER A 137 27.22 1.81 2.96
CA SER A 137 27.13 1.94 1.51
C SER A 137 25.84 1.33 0.98
N LEU A 138 25.23 1.97 -0.03
CA LEU A 138 24.09 1.42 -0.76
C LEU A 138 24.48 0.40 -1.84
N THR A 139 25.79 0.11 -1.96
CA THR A 139 26.35 -0.89 -2.87
C THR A 139 25.99 -2.32 -2.45
N GLU A 140 26.44 -3.29 -3.26
CA GLU A 140 26.24 -4.71 -2.99
C GLU A 140 26.78 -5.13 -1.60
N TRP A 141 26.03 -6.03 -0.96
CA TRP A 141 26.40 -6.69 0.29
C TRP A 141 27.65 -7.56 0.10
N ARG A 142 28.72 -7.28 0.84
CA ARG A 142 30.00 -7.99 0.69
C ARG A 142 30.78 -8.05 2.00
N LEU A 143 31.61 -9.07 2.14
CA LEU A 143 32.60 -9.13 3.20
C LEU A 143 33.79 -8.24 2.81
N ASP A 144 34.12 -7.27 3.65
CA ASP A 144 35.35 -6.49 3.53
C ASP A 144 36.52 -7.35 4.01
N SER A 145 37.42 -7.70 3.10
CA SER A 145 38.57 -8.57 3.39
C SER A 145 39.58 -7.94 4.36
N VAL A 146 39.58 -6.61 4.50
CA VAL A 146 40.53 -5.91 5.36
C VAL A 146 40.04 -5.87 6.80
N THR A 147 38.78 -5.49 7.00
CA THR A 147 38.18 -5.36 8.34
C THR A 147 37.52 -6.64 8.82
N ASN A 148 37.34 -7.64 7.93
CA ASN A 148 36.52 -8.82 8.16
C ASN A 148 35.09 -8.49 8.62
N THR A 149 34.57 -7.34 8.17
CA THR A 149 33.21 -6.89 8.48
C THR A 149 32.35 -6.87 7.24
N TRP A 150 31.08 -7.20 7.40
CA TRP A 150 30.15 -7.14 6.29
C TRP A 150 29.71 -5.71 6.01
N ARG A 151 29.86 -5.28 4.75
CA ARG A 151 29.50 -3.95 4.24
C ARG A 151 28.30 -4.05 3.30
N GLY A 152 27.57 -2.95 3.16
CA GLY A 152 26.33 -2.85 2.40
C GLY A 152 25.08 -3.16 3.22
N LEU A 153 23.92 -3.08 2.58
CA LEU A 153 22.65 -3.45 3.21
C LEU A 153 22.32 -4.93 2.95
N PRO A 154 21.98 -5.73 3.98
CA PRO A 154 21.69 -7.16 3.81
C PRO A 154 20.47 -7.42 2.93
N THR A 155 19.50 -6.49 2.89
CA THR A 155 18.33 -6.51 2.00
C THR A 155 18.69 -6.35 0.52
N ARG A 156 19.89 -5.84 0.21
CA ARG A 156 20.44 -5.70 -1.15
C ARG A 156 21.44 -6.80 -1.50
N SER A 157 21.57 -7.82 -0.65
CA SER A 157 22.41 -8.96 -0.98
C SER A 157 21.93 -9.68 -2.25
N ARG A 158 22.89 -10.31 -2.94
CA ARG A 158 22.59 -11.16 -4.10
C ARG A 158 21.59 -12.25 -3.74
N TYR A 159 21.73 -12.84 -2.54
CA TYR A 159 20.83 -13.88 -2.04
C TYR A 159 19.39 -13.38 -1.91
N VAL A 160 19.14 -12.26 -1.20
CA VAL A 160 17.79 -11.69 -1.06
C VAL A 160 17.23 -11.28 -2.41
N SER A 161 18.06 -10.72 -3.30
CA SER A 161 17.63 -10.31 -4.64
C SER A 161 17.19 -11.51 -5.50
N GLN A 162 17.98 -12.59 -5.52
CA GLN A 162 17.63 -13.82 -6.23
C GLN A 162 16.38 -14.48 -5.63
N PHE A 163 16.27 -14.51 -4.30
CA PHE A 163 15.09 -14.99 -3.59
C PHE A 163 13.84 -14.21 -4.00
N MET A 164 13.87 -12.88 -4.04
CA MET A 164 12.74 -12.05 -4.46
C MET A 164 12.32 -12.33 -5.91
N VAL A 165 13.27 -12.48 -6.83
CA VAL A 165 12.97 -12.84 -8.23
C VAL A 165 12.36 -14.25 -8.33
N GLY A 166 12.87 -15.21 -7.56
CA GLY A 166 12.33 -16.57 -7.49
C GLY A 166 10.90 -16.58 -6.93
N LEU A 167 10.66 -15.81 -5.86
CA LEU A 167 9.35 -15.62 -5.27
C LEU A 167 8.37 -15.00 -6.28
N GLU A 168 8.75 -13.91 -6.95
CA GLU A 168 7.93 -13.25 -7.98
C GLU A 168 7.49 -14.21 -9.09
N LYS A 169 8.45 -14.96 -9.65
CA LYS A 169 8.16 -15.96 -10.69
C LYS A 169 7.27 -17.08 -10.19
N THR A 170 7.46 -17.52 -8.95
CA THR A 170 6.66 -18.59 -8.33
C THR A 170 5.23 -18.12 -8.11
N LYS A 171 5.05 -16.89 -7.61
CA LYS A 171 3.74 -16.26 -7.43
C LYS A 171 3.02 -16.03 -8.76
N ALA A 172 3.71 -15.51 -9.76
CA ALA A 172 3.17 -15.35 -11.11
C ALA A 172 2.68 -16.69 -11.70
N LYS A 173 3.46 -17.78 -11.53
CA LYS A 173 3.05 -19.13 -11.95
C LYS A 173 1.83 -19.65 -11.19
N ALA A 174 1.66 -19.27 -9.93
CA ALA A 174 0.50 -19.60 -9.12
C ALA A 174 -0.76 -18.78 -9.48
N GLY A 175 -0.69 -17.96 -10.53
CA GLY A 175 -1.81 -17.11 -10.98
C GLY A 175 -1.92 -15.79 -10.22
N GLU A 176 -0.95 -15.46 -9.35
CA GLU A 176 -0.85 -14.15 -8.75
C GLU A 176 -0.28 -13.16 -9.77
N VAL A 177 -1.16 -12.67 -10.63
CA VAL A 177 -0.85 -11.50 -11.44
C VAL A 177 -0.97 -10.30 -10.52
N SER A 178 0.06 -9.44 -10.48
CA SER A 178 -0.02 -8.14 -9.81
C SER A 178 -1.13 -7.33 -10.47
N SER A 179 -2.37 -7.51 -9.98
CA SER A 179 -3.57 -6.96 -10.57
C SER A 179 -3.67 -5.50 -10.15
N SER A 180 -2.82 -4.67 -10.72
CA SER A 180 -3.19 -3.26 -10.85
C SER A 180 -4.49 -3.19 -11.65
N ALA A 181 -5.36 -2.21 -11.37
CA ALA A 181 -6.57 -1.97 -12.16
C ALA A 181 -6.29 -1.83 -13.68
N ARG A 182 -5.01 -1.65 -14.07
CA ARG A 182 -4.54 -1.68 -15.47
C ARG A 182 -4.64 -3.05 -16.15
N ALA A 183 -4.94 -4.12 -15.41
CA ALA A 183 -5.14 -5.47 -15.97
C ALA A 183 -6.60 -5.76 -16.34
N LEU A 184 -7.53 -4.82 -16.11
CA LEU A 184 -8.94 -5.00 -16.47
C LEU A 184 -9.14 -4.81 -17.97
N ALA A 185 -9.80 -5.77 -18.61
CA ALA A 185 -10.26 -5.65 -19.98
C ALA A 185 -11.61 -4.92 -20.05
N LEU A 186 -12.03 -4.53 -21.25
CA LEU A 186 -13.32 -3.88 -21.48
C LEU A 186 -14.48 -4.75 -20.97
N GLU A 187 -14.39 -6.05 -21.22
CA GLU A 187 -15.38 -7.05 -20.83
C GLU A 187 -15.52 -7.16 -19.31
N ASP A 188 -14.44 -6.93 -18.56
CA ASP A 188 -14.47 -6.95 -17.09
C ASP A 188 -15.24 -5.75 -16.55
N ILE A 189 -15.06 -4.57 -17.16
CA ILE A 189 -15.80 -3.35 -16.79
C ILE A 189 -17.28 -3.51 -17.12
N HIS A 190 -17.62 -4.11 -18.26
CA HIS A 190 -19.02 -4.42 -18.61
C HIS A 190 -19.65 -5.38 -17.62
N ARG A 191 -18.98 -6.49 -17.30
CA ARG A 191 -19.47 -7.46 -16.31
C ARG A 191 -19.67 -6.81 -14.94
N LEU A 192 -18.75 -5.94 -14.53
CA LEU A 192 -18.86 -5.20 -13.28
C LEU A 192 -20.06 -4.25 -13.27
N HIS A 193 -20.25 -3.48 -14.36
CA HIS A 193 -21.41 -2.61 -14.53
C HIS A 193 -22.71 -3.39 -14.42
N ASP A 194 -22.84 -4.46 -15.20
CA ASP A 194 -24.07 -5.24 -15.28
C ASP A 194 -24.39 -5.91 -13.94
N HIS A 195 -23.37 -6.44 -13.25
CA HIS A 195 -23.53 -6.97 -11.90
C HIS A 195 -24.00 -5.90 -10.91
N CYS A 196 -23.41 -4.70 -10.95
CA CYS A 196 -23.66 -3.64 -9.96
C CYS A 196 -24.95 -2.85 -10.19
N THR A 197 -25.55 -2.95 -11.39
CA THR A 197 -26.78 -2.20 -11.76
C THR A 197 -28.03 -3.07 -11.79
N ARG A 198 -27.89 -4.37 -11.49
CA ARG A 198 -28.99 -5.32 -11.35
C ARG A 198 -30.06 -4.86 -10.36
N ALA A 199 -31.32 -4.94 -10.77
CA ALA A 199 -32.47 -4.48 -10.00
C ALA A 199 -32.85 -5.43 -8.85
N ASP A 200 -32.44 -6.69 -8.92
CA ASP A 200 -32.73 -7.73 -7.93
C ASP A 200 -31.77 -7.74 -6.73
N LEU A 201 -30.73 -6.90 -6.77
CA LEU A 201 -29.81 -6.77 -5.64
C LEU A 201 -30.42 -5.98 -4.48
N PRO A 202 -30.11 -6.34 -3.22
CA PRO A 202 -30.41 -5.51 -2.07
C PRO A 202 -29.85 -4.09 -2.26
N ILE A 203 -30.61 -3.08 -1.80
CA ILE A 203 -30.28 -1.66 -2.00
C ILE A 203 -28.84 -1.37 -1.55
N SER A 204 -28.42 -1.86 -0.38
CA SER A 204 -27.06 -1.64 0.13
C SER A 204 -25.97 -2.23 -0.76
N GLN A 205 -26.18 -3.43 -1.30
CA GLN A 205 -25.25 -4.08 -2.23
C GLN A 205 -25.17 -3.33 -3.56
N ARG A 206 -26.31 -2.86 -4.07
CA ARG A 206 -26.39 -2.07 -5.29
C ARG A 206 -25.70 -0.71 -5.13
N CYS A 207 -25.96 0.02 -4.03
CA CYS A 207 -25.30 1.29 -3.72
C CYS A 207 -23.78 1.13 -3.63
N ALA A 208 -23.29 0.14 -2.86
CA ALA A 208 -21.87 -0.15 -2.75
C ALA A 208 -21.28 -0.68 -4.07
N GLY A 209 -22.06 -1.40 -4.87
CA GLY A 209 -21.70 -1.85 -6.22
C GLY A 209 -21.47 -0.68 -7.18
N ILE A 210 -22.40 0.27 -7.24
CA ILE A 210 -22.29 1.47 -8.09
C ILE A 210 -21.03 2.27 -7.74
N ILE A 211 -20.77 2.52 -6.45
CA ILE A 211 -19.55 3.22 -6.02
C ILE A 211 -18.28 2.50 -6.48
N ARG A 212 -18.23 1.17 -6.32
CA ARG A 212 -17.09 0.36 -6.79
C ARG A 212 -16.93 0.43 -8.29
N TYR A 213 -18.01 0.23 -9.05
CA TYR A 213 -18.00 0.32 -10.51
C TYR A 213 -17.45 1.68 -10.99
N VAL A 214 -17.95 2.78 -10.44
CA VAL A 214 -17.49 4.13 -10.82
C VAL A 214 -16.00 4.29 -10.51
N ALA A 215 -15.53 3.84 -9.35
CA ALA A 215 -14.12 3.90 -8.99
C ALA A 215 -13.24 3.07 -9.94
N TYR A 216 -13.64 1.84 -10.28
CA TYR A 216 -12.90 1.00 -11.24
C TYR A 216 -12.92 1.57 -12.66
N LEU A 217 -14.04 2.14 -13.11
CA LEU A 217 -14.13 2.79 -14.41
C LEU A 217 -13.18 4.00 -14.50
N LEU A 218 -13.16 4.88 -13.49
CA LEU A 218 -12.21 6.01 -13.48
C LEU A 218 -10.76 5.53 -13.42
N ALA A 219 -10.46 4.50 -12.63
CA ALA A 219 -9.12 3.90 -12.57
C ALA A 219 -8.67 3.40 -13.95
N TRP A 220 -9.58 2.73 -14.66
CA TRP A 220 -9.33 2.18 -16.00
C TRP A 220 -9.17 3.29 -17.05
N LEU A 221 -10.10 4.25 -17.12
CA LEU A 221 -10.06 5.35 -18.11
C LEU A 221 -8.85 6.28 -17.92
N MET A 222 -8.46 6.55 -16.68
CA MET A 222 -7.39 7.50 -16.36
C MET A 222 -6.03 6.82 -16.13
N LEU A 223 -5.96 5.48 -16.21
CA LEU A 223 -4.78 4.66 -15.89
C LEU A 223 -4.20 4.92 -14.49
N LEU A 224 -5.11 5.16 -13.55
CA LEU A 224 -4.83 5.42 -12.14
C LEU A 224 -4.85 4.11 -11.34
N ARG A 225 -4.11 4.10 -10.24
CA ARG A 225 -4.28 3.08 -9.21
C ARG A 225 -5.59 3.33 -8.46
N ILE A 226 -6.16 2.27 -7.89
CA ILE A 226 -7.41 2.41 -7.13
C ILE A 226 -7.24 3.34 -5.92
N ASP A 227 -6.06 3.36 -5.28
CA ASP A 227 -5.75 4.28 -4.19
C ASP A 227 -5.72 5.74 -4.66
N GLU A 228 -5.30 6.01 -5.89
CA GLU A 228 -5.35 7.37 -6.46
C GLU A 228 -6.81 7.79 -6.70
N VAL A 229 -7.66 6.87 -7.17
CA VAL A 229 -9.06 7.17 -7.48
C VAL A 229 -9.92 7.36 -6.24
N VAL A 230 -9.81 6.50 -5.23
CA VAL A 230 -10.63 6.65 -4.01
C VAL A 230 -10.30 7.91 -3.21
N ASN A 231 -9.12 8.48 -3.44
CA ASN A 231 -8.68 9.75 -2.86
C ASN A 231 -9.03 10.98 -3.71
N LEU A 232 -9.73 10.81 -4.84
CA LEU A 232 -10.31 11.93 -5.57
C LEU A 232 -11.28 12.68 -4.66
N LYS A 233 -11.28 14.00 -4.79
CA LYS A 233 -12.17 14.89 -4.07
C LYS A 233 -13.16 15.56 -5.01
N PHE A 234 -14.24 16.13 -4.48
CA PHE A 234 -15.19 16.89 -5.29
C PHE A 234 -14.53 18.09 -5.98
N GLU A 235 -13.56 18.74 -5.34
CA GLU A 235 -12.82 19.87 -5.92
C GLU A 235 -11.94 19.45 -7.11
N ASN A 236 -11.68 18.15 -7.24
CA ASN A 236 -10.96 17.61 -8.39
C ASN A 236 -11.85 17.44 -9.62
N ILE A 237 -13.16 17.60 -9.50
CA ILE A 237 -14.12 17.39 -10.57
C ILE A 237 -14.60 18.74 -11.09
N ASP A 238 -14.07 19.14 -12.25
CA ASP A 238 -14.44 20.39 -12.91
C ASP A 238 -15.47 20.12 -14.02
N LYS A 239 -16.70 20.53 -13.75
CA LYS A 239 -17.82 20.50 -14.70
C LYS A 239 -18.20 21.93 -15.07
N VAL A 240 -17.83 22.34 -16.28
CA VAL A 240 -18.24 23.62 -16.85
C VAL A 240 -19.77 23.68 -16.98
N PRO A 241 -20.46 24.70 -16.44
CA PRO A 241 -21.91 24.85 -16.58
C PRO A 241 -22.35 24.85 -18.05
N GLY A 242 -23.38 24.07 -18.37
CA GLY A 242 -23.90 23.94 -19.74
C GLY A 242 -23.18 22.92 -20.61
N GLU A 243 -21.96 22.50 -20.26
CA GLU A 243 -21.24 21.45 -20.97
C GLU A 243 -21.84 20.06 -20.66
N ARG A 244 -22.06 19.28 -21.71
CA ARG A 244 -22.66 17.94 -21.65
C ARG A 244 -21.79 16.87 -22.29
N ARG A 245 -20.71 17.25 -22.97
CA ARG A 245 -19.86 16.35 -23.76
C ARG A 245 -18.66 15.84 -23.00
N TRP A 246 -18.21 16.53 -21.97
CA TRP A 246 -17.03 16.13 -21.21
C TRP A 246 -17.04 16.69 -19.78
N ILE A 247 -16.15 16.12 -18.96
CA ILE A 247 -15.85 16.57 -17.60
C ILE A 247 -14.33 16.52 -17.40
N ASN A 248 -13.77 17.49 -16.69
CA ASN A 248 -12.36 17.47 -16.34
C ASN A 248 -12.19 16.85 -14.95
N VAL A 249 -11.20 15.97 -14.80
CA VAL A 249 -10.81 15.38 -13.53
C VAL A 249 -9.34 15.70 -13.28
N GLY A 250 -9.04 16.39 -12.19
CA GLY A 250 -7.69 16.77 -11.78
C GLY A 250 -7.12 15.91 -10.65
N LEU A 251 -5.80 15.75 -10.59
CA LEU A 251 -5.10 15.20 -9.42
C LEU A 251 -3.96 16.15 -9.03
N ASN A 252 -3.94 16.53 -7.75
CA ASN A 252 -3.01 17.55 -7.25
C ASN A 252 -1.55 17.06 -7.29
N THR A 253 -1.28 15.82 -6.90
CA THR A 253 0.07 15.24 -6.94
C THR A 253 -0.01 13.71 -7.09
N ARG A 254 0.78 13.14 -8.00
CA ARG A 254 0.87 11.69 -8.19
C ARG A 254 2.05 11.15 -7.38
N LYS A 255 1.89 10.00 -6.71
CA LYS A 255 3.01 9.33 -6.00
C LYS A 255 4.24 9.09 -6.89
N GLN A 256 4.06 8.95 -8.20
CA GLN A 256 5.13 8.69 -9.17
C GLN A 256 5.61 9.92 -9.95
N ASN A 257 4.92 11.07 -9.85
CA ASN A 257 5.33 12.35 -10.46
C ASN A 257 5.10 13.46 -9.41
N GLN A 258 6.09 13.64 -8.54
CA GLN A 258 6.08 14.63 -7.46
C GLN A 258 6.47 16.05 -7.94
N THR A 259 6.48 16.31 -9.25
CA THR A 259 6.91 17.58 -9.84
C THR A 259 5.94 18.74 -9.64
N GLY A 260 4.86 18.56 -8.88
CA GLY A 260 3.84 19.61 -8.64
C GLY A 260 2.99 19.93 -9.88
N LEU A 261 3.14 19.18 -10.97
CA LEU A 261 2.30 19.32 -12.16
C LEU A 261 0.95 18.70 -11.88
N LEU A 262 -0.09 19.54 -11.91
CA LEU A 262 -1.47 19.11 -11.83
C LEU A 262 -1.79 18.28 -13.08
N HIS A 263 -2.03 16.99 -12.89
CA HIS A 263 -2.48 16.13 -13.98
C HIS A 263 -3.99 16.29 -14.13
N SER A 264 -4.45 16.56 -15.35
CA SER A 264 -5.87 16.69 -15.67
C SER A 264 -6.23 15.76 -16.82
N TRP A 265 -7.38 15.10 -16.68
CA TRP A 265 -7.96 14.24 -17.71
C TRP A 265 -9.28 14.84 -18.16
N ARG A 266 -9.47 14.94 -19.46
CA ARG A 266 -10.77 15.26 -20.06
C ARG A 266 -11.48 13.97 -20.41
N LEU A 267 -12.53 13.66 -19.66
CA LEU A 267 -13.34 12.47 -19.84
C LEU A 267 -14.58 12.81 -20.68
N HIS A 268 -14.68 12.23 -21.87
CA HIS A 268 -15.76 12.48 -22.81
C HIS A 268 -16.97 11.58 -22.55
N ALA A 269 -18.17 12.09 -22.84
CA ALA A 269 -19.37 11.27 -22.92
C ALA A 269 -19.17 10.18 -23.98
N ASN A 270 -19.62 8.98 -23.66
CA ASN A 270 -19.69 7.87 -24.60
C ASN A 270 -21.14 7.42 -24.70
N ASP A 271 -21.81 7.79 -25.79
CA ASP A 271 -23.19 7.39 -26.04
C ASP A 271 -23.27 6.04 -26.77
N ASP A 272 -22.19 5.62 -27.43
CA ASP A 272 -22.10 4.32 -28.11
C ASP A 272 -22.02 3.17 -27.11
N ASP A 273 -21.31 3.38 -26.00
CA ASP A 273 -21.25 2.42 -24.89
C ASP A 273 -21.53 3.09 -23.53
N PRO A 274 -22.81 3.09 -23.10
CA PRO A 274 -23.24 3.67 -21.84
C PRO A 274 -22.54 3.09 -20.61
N ARG A 275 -22.02 1.85 -20.68
CA ARG A 275 -21.41 1.11 -19.56
C ARG A 275 -19.98 1.54 -19.27
N ILE A 276 -19.37 2.31 -20.15
CA ILE A 276 -18.05 2.92 -19.92
C ILE A 276 -18.10 4.45 -20.01
N CYS A 277 -19.31 5.02 -20.05
CA CYS A 277 -19.50 6.46 -20.16
C CYS A 277 -19.23 7.15 -18.81
N PRO A 278 -18.17 7.96 -18.68
CA PRO A 278 -17.81 8.60 -17.43
C PRO A 278 -18.89 9.58 -16.96
N LEU A 279 -19.56 10.29 -17.87
CA LEU A 279 -20.65 11.19 -17.49
C LEU A 279 -21.85 10.45 -16.92
N ARG A 280 -22.23 9.30 -17.50
CA ARG A 280 -23.31 8.47 -16.95
C ARG A 280 -22.90 7.88 -15.60
N ALA A 281 -21.64 7.48 -15.44
CA ALA A 281 -21.10 7.04 -14.16
C ALA A 281 -21.19 8.13 -13.07
N PHE A 282 -20.85 9.38 -13.38
CA PHE A 282 -21.03 10.51 -12.46
C PHE A 282 -22.50 10.82 -12.17
N ILE A 283 -23.40 10.68 -13.15
CA ILE A 283 -24.84 10.83 -12.94
C ILE A 283 -25.37 9.74 -12.00
N LEU A 284 -24.92 8.50 -12.17
CA LEU A 284 -25.26 7.39 -11.27
C LEU A 284 -24.80 7.70 -9.84
N LEU A 285 -23.56 8.17 -9.67
CA LEU A 285 -23.01 8.56 -8.38
C LEU A 285 -23.80 9.72 -7.75
N ALA A 286 -24.13 10.74 -8.52
CA ALA A 286 -24.94 11.87 -8.06
C ALA A 286 -26.36 11.45 -7.67
N SER A 287 -26.97 10.51 -8.41
CA SER A 287 -28.29 9.97 -8.07
C SER A 287 -28.28 9.21 -6.74
N LEU A 288 -27.16 8.52 -6.44
CA LEU A 288 -26.96 7.80 -5.19
C LEU A 288 -26.77 8.76 -4.00
N TYR A 289 -26.04 9.85 -4.19
CA TYR A 289 -25.76 10.82 -3.13
C TYR A 289 -26.95 11.74 -2.83
N GLY A 290 -27.84 11.91 -3.81
CA GLY A 290 -28.99 12.79 -3.69
C GLY A 290 -28.61 14.27 -3.77
N ARG A 291 -29.60 15.15 -3.58
CA ARG A 291 -29.44 16.60 -3.77
C ARG A 291 -28.74 17.31 -2.61
N ASN A 292 -28.72 16.69 -1.43
CA ASN A 292 -28.26 17.30 -0.19
C ASN A 292 -26.82 16.92 0.18
N VAL A 293 -26.06 16.35 -0.77
CA VAL A 293 -24.65 16.02 -0.52
C VAL A 293 -23.81 17.29 -0.56
N GLU A 294 -22.97 17.47 0.46
CA GLU A 294 -21.94 18.49 0.43
C GLU A 294 -20.92 18.15 -0.67
N LYS A 295 -20.71 19.06 -1.62
CA LYS A 295 -19.82 18.86 -2.76
C LYS A 295 -18.40 19.31 -2.43
N SER A 296 -17.90 18.84 -1.29
CA SER A 296 -16.60 19.19 -0.71
C SER A 296 -15.97 17.93 -0.13
N GLY A 297 -14.65 17.81 -0.22
CA GLY A 297 -13.93 16.67 0.33
C GLY A 297 -14.05 15.39 -0.52
N PRO A 298 -13.96 14.19 0.08
CA PRO A 298 -13.85 12.92 -0.65
C PRO A 298 -15.00 12.67 -1.64
N LEU A 299 -14.67 12.35 -2.89
CA LEU A 299 -15.65 12.03 -3.92
C LEU A 299 -16.34 10.69 -3.65
N PHE A 300 -15.60 9.70 -3.15
CA PHE A 300 -16.12 8.36 -2.90
C PHE A 300 -16.45 8.18 -1.42
N LEU A 301 -17.74 8.14 -1.12
CA LEU A 301 -18.29 8.03 0.23
C LEU A 301 -18.65 6.58 0.59
N ARG A 302 -18.55 6.23 1.88
CA ARG A 302 -18.94 4.91 2.40
C ARG A 302 -20.45 4.71 2.37
N VAL A 303 -20.89 3.48 2.16
CA VAL A 303 -22.29 3.07 2.26
C VAL A 303 -22.50 2.24 3.53
N SER A 304 -23.55 2.54 4.30
CA SER A 304 -23.96 1.78 5.47
C SER A 304 -24.53 0.41 5.08
N ALA A 305 -24.67 -0.50 6.06
CA ALA A 305 -25.31 -1.80 5.83
C ALA A 305 -26.76 -1.67 5.33
N GLN A 306 -27.43 -0.57 5.66
CA GLN A 306 -28.79 -0.22 5.25
C GLN A 306 -28.84 0.49 3.89
N GLY A 307 -27.69 0.77 3.26
CA GLY A 307 -27.61 1.40 1.94
C GLY A 307 -27.58 2.93 1.96
N ALA A 308 -27.47 3.55 3.13
CA ALA A 308 -27.35 5.00 3.25
C ALA A 308 -25.90 5.45 3.00
N VAL A 309 -25.73 6.54 2.26
CA VAL A 309 -24.41 7.13 2.01
C VAL A 309 -23.97 7.96 3.22
N MET A 310 -22.80 7.69 3.75
CA MET A 310 -22.23 8.34 4.92
C MET A 310 -21.37 9.54 4.49
N GLN A 311 -21.97 10.74 4.51
CA GLN A 311 -21.34 11.96 3.95
C GLN A 311 -19.99 12.34 4.58
N SER A 312 -19.73 11.95 5.83
CA SER A 312 -18.49 12.24 6.55
C SER A 312 -17.46 11.11 6.52
N GLN A 313 -17.75 9.97 5.88
CA GLN A 313 -16.87 8.81 5.88
C GLN A 313 -16.37 8.50 4.45
N PRO A 314 -15.08 8.74 4.14
CA PRO A 314 -14.52 8.34 2.86
C PRO A 314 -14.54 6.82 2.72
N LEU A 315 -14.61 6.37 1.47
CA LEU A 315 -14.40 4.97 1.12
C LEU A 315 -12.95 4.59 1.46
N GLN A 316 -12.77 3.67 2.40
CA GLN A 316 -11.46 3.11 2.70
C GLN A 316 -11.17 1.96 1.73
N VAL A 317 -9.95 1.94 1.18
CA VAL A 317 -9.45 0.78 0.43
C VAL A 317 -9.29 -0.36 1.44
N LEU A 318 -10.01 -1.46 1.24
CA LEU A 318 -9.83 -2.71 1.97
C LEU A 318 -8.51 -3.38 1.57
#